data_AF-A0A937R4Y6-F1
#
_entry.id   AF-A0A937R4Y6-F1
#
_cell.length_a   1.000
_cell.length_b   1.000
_cell.length_c   1.000
_cell.angle_alpha   90.00
_cell.angle_beta   90.00
_cell.angle_gamma   90.00
#
_symmetry.space_group_name_H-M   'P 1'
#
loop_
_entity.id
_entity.type
_entity.pdbx_description
1 polymer ?
#
loop_
_entity_poly.entity_id
_entity_poly.type
_entity_poly.pdbx_seq_one_letter_code
_entity_poly.pdbx_strand_id
1 'polypeptide(L)'
;MGQGISIIIPTHNGGQIFSKCLEMIGQQDYSGQIQLIIVDSGSTDGTVELAERAGAFVKRIHKKKFHHANTRNEGKSRLIALYNEVWNDKTKKKSFTNDLNCTRTSHLP
;
A
#
# COMPACT_ATOMS: atom_id res chain seq x y z
N MET A 1 0.64 -1.28 24.54
CA MET A 1 0.11 -1.57 23.20
C MET A 1 0.88 -0.72 22.22
N GLY A 2 1.65 -1.32 21.31
CA GLY A 2 2.43 -0.56 20.33
C GLY A 2 1.48 0.18 19.38
N GLN A 3 1.74 1.46 19.12
CA GLN A 3 1.02 2.16 18.05
C GLN A 3 1.42 1.55 16.71
N GLY A 4 0.46 1.44 15.78
CA GLY A 4 0.69 1.00 14.42
C GLY A 4 0.37 2.13 13.45
N ILE A 5 1.06 2.18 12.32
CA ILE A 5 0.84 3.14 11.25
C ILE A 5 0.18 2.44 10.08
N SER A 6 -0.84 3.07 9.50
CA SER A 6 -1.42 2.64 8.24
C SER A 6 -1.03 3.59 7.13
N ILE A 7 -0.43 3.07 6.07
CA ILE A 7 -0.02 3.81 4.88
C ILE A 7 -0.98 3.44 3.75
N ILE A 8 -1.63 4.45 3.18
CA ILE A 8 -2.57 4.26 2.07
C ILE A 8 -2.00 4.93 0.82
N ILE A 9 -1.80 4.15 -0.25
CA ILE A 9 -1.21 4.64 -1.50
C ILE A 9 -2.21 4.42 -2.64
N PRO A 10 -2.85 5.49 -3.15
CA PRO A 10 -3.54 5.42 -4.43
C PRO A 10 -2.52 5.32 -5.57
N THR A 11 -2.75 4.43 -6.53
CA THR A 11 -1.81 4.22 -7.65
C THR A 11 -2.53 3.89 -8.96
N HIS A 12 -1.83 4.16 -10.06
CA HIS A 12 -2.18 3.78 -11.42
C HIS A 12 -0.93 3.85 -12.28
N ASN A 13 -0.45 2.71 -12.75
CA ASN A 13 0.82 2.55 -13.46
C ASN A 13 1.99 3.23 -12.71
N GLY A 14 2.17 2.86 -11.44
CA GLY A 14 3.18 3.47 -10.58
C GLY A 14 4.61 2.99 -10.86
N GLY A 15 4.76 1.83 -11.50
CA GLY A 15 6.03 1.27 -11.99
C GLY A 15 7.20 1.42 -11.01
N GLN A 16 8.32 1.94 -11.52
CA GLN A 16 9.56 2.09 -10.75
C GLN A 16 9.44 3.04 -9.55
N ILE A 17 8.65 4.12 -9.66
CA ILE A 17 8.46 5.07 -8.57
C ILE A 17 7.74 4.38 -7.40
N PHE A 18 6.71 3.60 -7.71
CA PHE A 18 6.00 2.82 -6.69
C PHE A 18 6.92 1.79 -6.04
N SER A 19 7.74 1.09 -6.82
CA SER A 19 8.76 0.16 -6.28
C SER A 19 9.70 0.84 -5.30
N LYS A 20 10.25 1.99 -5.67
CA LYS A 20 11.16 2.74 -4.80
C LYS A 20 10.45 3.24 -3.54
N CYS A 21 9.19 3.64 -3.65
CA CYS A 21 8.37 4.02 -2.49
C CYS A 21 8.21 2.86 -1.51
N LEU A 22 7.90 1.65 -1.99
CA LEU A 22 7.80 0.46 -1.14
C LEU A 22 9.13 0.10 -0.46
N GLU A 23 10.23 0.21 -1.19
CA GLU A 23 11.58 0.00 -0.65
C GLU A 23 11.87 1.00 0.48
N MET A 24 11.60 2.28 0.26
CA MET A 24 11.81 3.32 1.28
C MET A 24 10.92 3.11 2.51
N ILE A 25 9.67 2.67 2.34
CA ILE A 25 8.78 2.30 3.45
C ILE A 25 9.38 1.13 4.25
N GLY A 26 9.94 0.12 3.57
CA GLY A 26 10.58 -1.02 4.22
C GLY A 26 11.90 -0.70 4.93
N GLN A 27 12.52 0.44 4.63
CA GLN A 27 13.76 0.91 5.27
C GLN A 27 13.50 1.85 6.46
N GLN A 28 12.24 2.14 6.81
CA GLN A 28 11.95 3.03 7.94
C GLN A 28 12.34 2.38 9.27
N ASP A 29 13.02 3.14 10.13
CA ASP A 29 13.29 2.76 11.51
C ASP A 29 12.03 3.00 12.37
N TYR A 30 11.06 2.09 12.22
CA TYR A 30 9.81 2.11 12.97
C TYR A 30 9.54 0.75 13.61
N SER A 31 9.52 0.72 14.94
CA SER A 31 9.34 -0.50 15.73
C SER A 31 7.88 -0.95 15.86
N GLY A 32 6.93 -0.15 15.36
CA GLY A 32 5.51 -0.48 15.36
C GLY A 32 5.07 -1.27 14.13
N GLN A 33 3.80 -1.70 14.13
CA GLN A 33 3.23 -2.39 12.97
C GLN A 33 2.93 -1.40 11.84
N ILE A 34 3.33 -1.76 10.62
CA ILE A 34 2.96 -1.03 9.40
C ILE A 34 1.90 -1.84 8.64
N GLN A 35 0.75 -1.22 8.39
CA GLN A 35 -0.26 -1.74 7.48
C GLN A 35 -0.19 -0.98 6.16
N LEU A 36 0.00 -1.69 5.05
CA LEU A 36 0.06 -1.09 3.73
C LEU A 36 -1.23 -1.38 2.95
N ILE A 37 -1.90 -0.31 2.50
CA ILE A 37 -3.17 -0.37 1.77
C ILE A 37 -2.98 0.31 0.41
N ILE A 38 -3.13 -0.44 -0.67
CA ILE A 38 -2.97 0.07 -2.03
C ILE A 38 -4.34 0.20 -2.68
N VAL A 39 -4.63 1.37 -3.23
CA VAL A 39 -5.87 1.63 -3.98
C VAL A 39 -5.50 1.80 -5.44
N ASP A 40 -5.65 0.73 -6.21
CA ASP A 40 -5.26 0.71 -7.62
C ASP A 40 -6.44 1.04 -8.54
N SER A 41 -6.26 1.94 -9.50
CA SER A 41 -7.31 2.31 -10.46
C SER A 41 -7.19 1.63 -11.83
N GLY A 42 -6.60 0.44 -11.89
CA GLY A 42 -6.46 -0.37 -13.09
C GLY A 42 -5.07 -0.30 -13.71
N SER A 43 -4.03 -0.49 -12.89
CA SER A 43 -2.66 -0.60 -13.39
C SER A 43 -2.48 -1.84 -14.28
N THR A 44 -1.61 -1.73 -15.27
CA THR A 44 -1.27 -2.83 -16.21
C THR A 44 0.24 -3.04 -16.35
N ASP A 45 1.04 -2.40 -15.50
CA ASP A 45 2.50 -2.32 -15.59
C ASP A 45 3.24 -3.16 -14.53
N GLY A 46 2.54 -4.08 -13.85
CA GLY A 46 3.12 -4.86 -12.75
C GLY A 46 2.97 -4.22 -11.36
N THR A 47 2.38 -3.01 -11.26
CA THR A 47 2.22 -2.28 -9.98
C THR A 47 1.44 -3.09 -8.93
N VAL A 48 0.38 -3.79 -9.34
CA VAL A 48 -0.46 -4.53 -8.39
C VAL A 48 0.25 -5.79 -7.89
N GLU A 49 0.89 -6.52 -8.80
CA GLU A 49 1.66 -7.71 -8.50
C GLU A 49 2.78 -7.38 -7.50
N LEU A 50 3.44 -6.23 -7.69
CA LEU A 50 4.46 -5.73 -6.78
C LEU A 50 3.89 -5.40 -5.39
N ALA A 51 2.73 -4.72 -5.33
CA ALA A 51 2.05 -4.41 -4.08
C ALA A 51 1.67 -5.67 -3.29
N GLU A 52 1.11 -6.67 -3.98
CA GLU A 52 0.72 -7.94 -3.37
C GLU A 52 1.93 -8.69 -2.80
N ARG A 53 3.06 -8.71 -3.55
CA ARG A 53 4.32 -9.29 -3.10
C ARG A 53 4.91 -8.59 -1.88
N ALA A 54 4.70 -7.28 -1.75
CA ALA A 54 5.11 -6.50 -0.58
C ALA A 54 4.19 -6.72 0.65
N GLY A 55 3.24 -7.66 0.59
CA GLY A 55 2.31 -7.95 1.67
C GLY A 55 1.18 -6.92 1.81
N ALA A 56 1.00 -6.03 0.83
CA ALA A 56 -0.02 -5.01 0.90
C ALA A 56 -1.43 -5.58 0.74
N PHE A 57 -2.41 -4.91 1.34
CA PHE A 57 -3.80 -5.09 0.97
C PHE A 57 -4.11 -4.25 -0.28
N VAL A 58 -4.42 -4.90 -1.40
CA VAL A 58 -4.75 -4.21 -2.65
C VAL A 58 -6.25 -4.17 -2.89
N LYS A 59 -6.79 -2.95 -3.04
CA LYS A 59 -8.15 -2.70 -3.52
C LYS A 59 -8.09 -2.15 -4.94
N ARG A 60 -8.52 -2.95 -5.91
CA ARG A 60 -8.75 -2.49 -7.28
C ARG A 60 -10.08 -1.73 -7.37
N ILE A 61 -10.07 -0.56 -7.96
CA ILE A 61 -11.25 0.28 -8.23
C ILE A 61 -11.30 0.62 -9.72
N HIS A 62 -12.49 0.59 -10.30
CA HIS A 62 -12.65 0.91 -11.72
C HIS A 62 -12.43 2.42 -11.96
N LYS A 63 -11.68 2.82 -13.00
CA LYS A 63 -11.39 4.24 -13.34
C LYS A 63 -12.60 5.16 -13.31
N LYS A 64 -13.75 4.67 -13.80
CA LYS A 64 -15.04 5.41 -13.77
C LYS A 64 -15.46 5.88 -12.37
N LYS A 65 -15.03 5.19 -11.31
CA LYS A 65 -15.28 5.60 -9.91
C LYS A 65 -14.28 6.63 -9.38
N PHE A 66 -13.20 6.91 -10.11
CA PHE A 66 -12.13 7.85 -9.74
C PHE A 66 -12.09 9.10 -10.64
N HIS A 67 -12.95 9.16 -11.67
CA HIS A 67 -12.99 10.25 -12.65
C HIS A 67 -13.62 11.56 -12.17
N HIS A 68 -14.15 11.63 -10.95
CA HIS A 68 -14.54 12.91 -10.36
C HIS A 68 -13.30 13.62 -9.86
N ALA A 69 -12.55 14.20 -10.81
CA ALA A 69 -11.48 15.16 -10.60
C ALA A 69 -11.99 16.52 -10.04
N ASN A 70 -13.28 16.60 -9.68
CA ASN A 70 -13.80 17.63 -8.81
C ASN A 70 -13.65 17.15 -7.37
N THR A 71 -13.01 17.99 -6.57
CA THR A 71 -12.86 17.88 -5.13
C THR A 71 -11.76 16.91 -4.67
N ARG A 72 -10.58 17.48 -4.36
CA ARG A 72 -9.52 16.85 -3.52
C ARG A 72 -10.08 16.22 -2.23
N ASN A 73 -11.26 16.63 -1.78
CA ASN A 73 -11.96 16.06 -0.62
C ASN A 73 -12.67 14.75 -0.92
N GLU A 74 -13.15 14.49 -2.15
CA GLU A 74 -13.81 13.22 -2.50
C GLU A 74 -12.81 12.07 -2.59
N GLY A 75 -11.63 12.34 -3.14
CA GLY A 75 -10.50 11.39 -3.08
C GLY A 75 -10.11 11.05 -1.63
N LYS A 76 -10.01 12.06 -0.75
CA LYS A 76 -9.76 11.84 0.69
C LYS A 76 -10.88 11.06 1.36
N SER A 77 -12.15 11.45 1.17
CA SER A 77 -13.31 10.78 1.76
C SER A 77 -13.41 9.34 1.29
N ARG A 78 -13.10 9.06 0.02
CA ARG A 78 -13.09 7.69 -0.50
C ARG A 78 -11.92 6.89 0.05
N LEU A 79 -10.73 7.48 0.20
CA LEU A 79 -9.58 6.86 0.86
C LEU A 79 -9.89 6.56 2.33
N ILE A 80 -10.54 7.48 3.06
CA ILE A 80 -10.99 7.28 4.44
C ILE A 80 -12.05 6.17 4.52
N ALA A 81 -13.00 6.13 3.59
CA ALA A 81 -14.00 5.05 3.53
C ALA A 81 -13.36 3.68 3.26
N LEU A 82 -12.39 3.63 2.34
CA LEU A 82 -11.62 2.41 2.05
C LEU A 82 -10.77 1.99 3.25
N TYR A 83 -10.15 2.94 3.93
CA TYR A 83 -9.45 2.69 5.18
C TYR A 83 -10.39 2.08 6.23
N ASN A 84 -11.57 2.65 6.43
CA ASN A 84 -12.56 2.12 7.37
C ASN A 84 -13.05 0.72 6.98
N GLU A 85 -13.26 0.46 5.68
CA GLU A 85 -13.58 -0.90 5.18
C GLU A 85 -12.47 -1.90 5.50
N VAL A 86 -11.20 -1.52 5.30
CA VAL A 86 -10.05 -2.40 5.53
C VAL A 86 -9.74 -2.58 7.01
N TRP A 87 -9.79 -1.51 7.79
CA TRP A 87 -9.47 -1.49 9.21
C TRP A 87 -10.49 -2.26 10.05
N ASN A 88 -11.79 -2.13 9.72
CA ASN A 88 -12.86 -2.82 10.45
C ASN A 88 -12.96 -4.31 10.09
N ASP A 89 -12.35 -4.73 8.99
CA ASP A 89 -12.25 -6.15 8.62
C ASP A 89 -11.05 -6.80 9.33
N LYS A 90 -11.31 -7.39 10.51
CA LYS A 90 -10.29 -8.07 11.33
C LYS A 90 -9.59 -9.23 10.62
N THR A 91 -10.15 -9.73 9.52
CA THR A 91 -9.56 -10.84 8.73
C THR A 91 -8.51 -10.37 7.72
N LYS A 92 -8.42 -9.05 7.46
CA LYS A 92 -7.55 -8.45 6.43
C LYS A 92 -6.34 -7.72 6.98
N LYS A 93 -6.05 -7.91 8.27
CA LYS A 93 -4.83 -7.40 8.90
C LYS A 93 -3.62 -8.19 8.41
N LYS A 94 -3.09 -7.79 7.25
CA LYS A 94 -1.74 -8.17 6.82
C LYS A 94 -0.76 -7.18 7.43
N SER A 95 0.27 -7.71 8.07
CA SER A 95 1.47 -6.91 8.37
C SER A 95 2.24 -6.74 7.08
N PHE A 96 2.68 -5.52 6.80
CA PHE A 96 3.67 -5.31 5.74
C PHE A 96 4.88 -6.21 6.00
N THR A 97 5.34 -6.91 4.97
CA THR A 97 6.52 -7.79 5.02
C THR A 97 7.49 -7.30 3.97
N ASN A 98 8.72 -7.01 4.37
CA ASN A 98 9.76 -6.51 3.47
C ASN A 98 10.38 -7.63 2.59
N ASP A 99 9.58 -8.63 2.19
CA ASP A 99 10.00 -9.77 1.35
C ASP A 99 10.19 -9.37 -0.13
N LEU A 100 10.59 -8.12 -0.37
CA LEU A 100 11.05 -7.63 -1.66
C LEU A 100 12.49 -8.11 -1.96
N ASN A 101 13.21 -8.60 -0.94
CA ASN A 101 14.56 -9.14 -1.06
C ASN A 101 14.60 -10.68 -1.06
N CYS A 102 14.22 -11.29 -2.19
CA CYS A 102 14.72 -12.63 -2.52
C CYS A 102 16.16 -12.52 -3.07
N THR A 103 17.07 -11.95 -2.29
CA THR A 103 18.54 -12.09 -2.38
C THR A 103 19.14 -11.54 -1.08
N ARG A 104 19.49 -12.44 -0.16
CA ARG A 104 20.29 -12.16 1.04
C ARG A 104 21.68 -11.64 0.67
N THR A 105 22.26 -10.79 1.52
CA THR A 105 23.59 -11.08 2.08
C THR A 105 23.62 -10.68 3.55
N SER A 106 23.68 -11.71 4.39
CA SER A 106 24.31 -11.67 5.71
C SER A 106 25.65 -10.95 5.62
N HIS A 107 25.85 -9.83 6.32
CA HIS A 107 27.15 -9.38 6.84
C HIS A 107 26.88 -8.32 7.92
N LEU A 108 26.81 -8.77 9.18
CA LEU A 108 27.31 -7.97 10.31
C LEU A 108 28.83 -8.04 10.28
N PRO A 109 29.51 -6.95 10.60
CA PRO A 109 30.42 -6.94 11.75
C PRO A 109 29.73 -6.39 13.00
#